data_AF-A0A2P4T432-F1
#
_entry.id   AF-A0A2P4T432-F1
#
_cell.length_a   1.000
_cell.length_b   1.000
_cell.length_c   1.000
_cell.angle_alpha   90.00
_cell.angle_beta   90.00
_cell.angle_gamma   90.00
#
_symmetry.space_group_name_H-M   'P 1'
#
loop_
_entity.id
_entity.type
_entity.pdbx_description
1 polymer ?
#
loop_
_entity_poly.entity_id
_entity_poly.type
_entity_poly.pdbx_seq_one_letter_code
_entity_poly.pdbx_strand_id
1 'polypeptide(L)'
;MADEIRKAQAARPGGDTIFGKIIRKEIPANIIYEDEQLLGHLMIVGKKCAANLGLTNGFRMVLNEGPEGGQSVYHVHLHILGGRQLGWPPG
;
A
#
# COMPACT_ATOMS: atom_id res chain seq x y z
N MET A 1 -8.33 4.98 -15.44
CA MET A 1 -7.80 5.63 -14.22
C MET A 1 -8.91 6.08 -13.25
N ALA A 2 -9.94 6.82 -13.68
CA ALA A 2 -11.06 7.21 -12.80
C ALA A 2 -11.84 6.02 -12.20
N ASP A 3 -11.97 4.93 -12.96
CA ASP A 3 -12.71 3.74 -12.54
C ASP A 3 -11.96 2.92 -11.46
N GLU A 4 -10.63 2.84 -11.54
CA GLU A 4 -9.80 2.16 -10.55
C GLU A 4 -9.77 2.89 -9.21
N ILE A 5 -9.72 4.23 -9.24
CA ILE A 5 -9.80 5.08 -8.03
C ILE A 5 -11.14 4.85 -7.32
N ARG A 6 -12.24 4.80 -8.09
CA ARG A 6 -13.58 4.56 -7.54
C ARG A 6 -13.71 3.17 -6.91
N LYS A 7 -13.15 2.15 -7.56
CA LYS A 7 -13.10 0.77 -7.04
C LYS A 7 -12.28 0.68 -5.75
N ALA A 8 -11.13 1.35 -5.69
CA ALA A 8 -10.30 1.38 -4.49
C ALA A 8 -11.01 2.07 -3.31
N GLN A 9 -11.69 3.20 -3.55
CA GLN A 9 -12.44 3.92 -2.53
C GLN A 9 -13.69 3.19 -2.04
N ALA A 10 -14.33 2.38 -2.90
CA ALA A 10 -15.51 1.59 -2.56
C ALA A 10 -15.18 0.21 -1.95
N ALA A 11 -13.90 -0.17 -1.93
CA ALA A 11 -13.46 -1.44 -1.37
C ALA A 11 -13.75 -1.49 0.14
N ARG A 12 -14.44 -2.54 0.57
CA ARG A 12 -14.70 -2.80 1.99
C ARG A 12 -13.71 -3.85 2.50
N PRO A 13 -13.20 -3.73 3.74
CA PRO A 13 -12.48 -4.82 4.36
C PRO A 13 -13.44 -5.99 4.55
N GLY A 14 -13.15 -7.11 3.90
CA GLY A 14 -13.98 -8.31 3.94
C GLY A 14 -13.99 -9.05 2.61
N GLY A 15 -13.59 -10.32 2.66
CA GLY A 15 -13.37 -11.15 1.49
C GLY A 15 -11.89 -11.46 1.29
N ASP A 16 -11.64 -12.47 0.49
CA ASP A 16 -10.31 -12.92 0.14
C ASP A 16 -9.65 -11.95 -0.85
N THR A 17 -8.46 -11.42 -0.51
CA THR A 17 -7.80 -10.39 -1.30
C THR A 17 -7.02 -11.00 -2.46
N ILE A 18 -6.77 -10.22 -3.51
CA ILE A 18 -5.86 -10.64 -4.58
C ILE A 18 -4.48 -11.04 -4.04
N PHE A 19 -4.01 -10.35 -2.99
CA PHE A 19 -2.78 -10.72 -2.28
C PHE A 19 -2.90 -12.06 -1.56
N GLY A 20 -4.03 -12.33 -0.89
CA GLY A 20 -4.31 -13.64 -0.29
C GLY A 20 -4.28 -14.77 -1.32
N LYS A 21 -4.89 -14.54 -2.49
CA LYS A 21 -4.89 -15.49 -3.61
C LYS A 21 -3.50 -15.73 -4.20
N ILE A 22 -2.70 -14.67 -4.33
CA ILE A 22 -1.30 -14.74 -4.78
C ILE A 22 -0.45 -15.53 -3.76
N ILE A 23 -0.59 -15.22 -2.46
CA ILE A 23 0.14 -15.91 -1.38
C ILE A 23 -0.22 -17.40 -1.34
N ARG A 24 -1.51 -17.74 -1.52
CA ARG A 24 -1.98 -19.14 -1.59
C ARG A 24 -1.72 -19.81 -2.94
N LYS A 25 -1.05 -19.13 -3.88
CA LYS A 25 -0.73 -19.61 -5.23
C LYS A 25 -1.95 -20.01 -6.07
N GLU A 26 -3.13 -19.48 -5.72
CA GLU A 26 -4.35 -19.64 -6.52
C GLU A 26 -4.27 -18.83 -7.82
N ILE A 27 -3.53 -17.72 -7.78
CA ILE A 27 -3.22 -16.89 -8.95
C ILE A 27 -1.71 -17.00 -9.20
N PRO A 28 -1.27 -17.39 -10.42
CA PRO A 28 0.14 -17.37 -10.78
C PRO A 28 0.68 -15.95 -10.66
N ALA A 29 1.72 -15.78 -9.86
CA ALA A 29 2.47 -14.54 -9.77
C ALA A 29 3.95 -14.87 -9.87
N ASN A 30 4.69 -14.04 -10.62
CA ASN A 30 6.13 -14.09 -10.54
C ASN A 30 6.51 -13.47 -9.20
N ILE A 31 7.05 -14.26 -8.28
CA ILE A 31 7.49 -13.77 -6.97
C ILE A 31 8.83 -13.08 -7.22
N ILE A 32 8.77 -11.79 -7.54
CA ILE A 32 9.95 -10.98 -7.78
C ILE A 32 10.44 -10.48 -6.41
N TYR A 33 11.72 -10.67 -6.13
CA TYR A 33 12.38 -9.95 -5.05
C TYR A 33 12.29 -8.45 -5.31
N GLU A 34 12.19 -7.67 -4.25
CA GLU A 34 12.09 -6.21 -4.32
C GLU A 34 13.34 -5.62 -5.00
N ASP A 35 13.21 -5.23 -6.25
CA ASP A 35 14.23 -4.48 -7.00
C ASP A 35 14.28 -3.03 -6.50
N GLU A 36 15.48 -2.46 -6.36
CA GLU A 36 15.71 -1.05 -6.04
C GLU A 36 14.90 -0.11 -6.95
N GLN A 37 14.83 -0.43 -8.25
CA GLN A 37 14.07 0.38 -9.20
C GLN A 37 12.56 0.30 -8.95
N LEU A 38 12.07 -0.88 -8.58
CA LEU A 38 10.65 -1.10 -8.28
C LEU A 38 10.25 -0.40 -6.98
N LEU A 39 11.09 -0.47 -5.93
CA LEU A 39 10.86 0.25 -4.68
C LEU A 39 10.87 1.77 -4.91
N GLY A 40 11.81 2.28 -5.70
CA GLY A 40 11.83 3.68 -6.11
C GLY A 40 10.55 4.07 -6.87
N HIS A 41 10.10 3.23 -7.81
CA HIS A 41 8.87 3.44 -8.54
C HIS A 41 7.64 3.47 -7.62
N LEU A 42 7.56 2.54 -6.65
CA LEU A 42 6.47 2.45 -5.67
C LEU A 42 6.34 3.74 -4.85
N MET A 43 7.46 4.30 -4.37
CA MET A 43 7.48 5.58 -3.63
C MET A 43 6.98 6.75 -4.48
N ILE A 44 7.42 6.82 -5.74
CA ILE A 44 7.00 7.87 -6.69
C ILE A 44 5.49 7.76 -6.98
N VAL A 45 5.00 6.55 -7.24
CA VAL A 45 3.57 6.30 -7.47
C VAL A 45 2.77 6.66 -6.23
N GLY A 46 3.23 6.27 -5.04
CA GLY A 46 2.57 6.63 -3.79
C GLY A 46 2.43 8.15 -3.61
N LYS A 47 3.48 8.93 -3.91
CA LYS A 47 3.42 10.40 -3.87
C LYS A 47 2.38 10.95 -4.85
N LYS A 48 2.30 10.40 -6.07
CA LYS A 48 1.30 10.78 -7.07
C LYS A 48 -0.12 10.45 -6.59
N CYS A 49 -0.33 9.28 -5.99
CA CYS A 49 -1.61 8.90 -5.39
C CYS A 49 -2.02 9.85 -4.26
N ALA A 50 -1.09 10.21 -3.36
CA ALA A 50 -1.34 11.18 -2.30
C ALA A 50 -1.77 12.54 -2.85
N ALA A 51 -1.11 13.03 -3.90
CA ALA A 51 -1.49 14.26 -4.58
C ALA A 51 -2.89 14.17 -5.21
N ASN A 52 -3.19 13.07 -5.91
CA ASN A 52 -4.50 12.83 -6.52
C ASN A 52 -5.65 12.73 -5.51
N LEU A 53 -5.34 12.31 -4.28
CA LEU A 53 -6.29 12.25 -3.16
C LEU A 53 -6.40 13.58 -2.39
N GLY A 54 -5.70 14.63 -2.82
CA GLY A 54 -5.75 15.94 -2.19
C GLY A 54 -5.02 16.03 -0.85
N LEU A 55 -4.04 15.16 -0.59
CA LEU A 55 -3.21 15.20 0.62
C LEU A 55 -2.15 16.32 0.54
N THR A 56 -2.61 17.57 0.46
CA THR A 56 -1.78 18.77 0.24
C THR A 56 -1.02 19.23 1.48
N ASN A 57 -1.55 18.94 2.68
CA ASN A 57 -0.97 19.35 3.96
C ASN A 57 -0.04 18.28 4.57
N GLY A 58 0.55 17.43 3.72
CA GLY A 58 1.44 16.35 4.13
C GLY A 58 0.75 14.98 4.29
N PHE A 59 1.58 13.95 4.31
CA PHE A 59 1.20 12.54 4.46
C PHE A 59 2.38 11.75 5.03
N ARG A 60 2.13 10.52 5.51
CA ARG A 60 3.15 9.55 5.92
C ARG A 60 3.07 8.32 5.04
N MET A 61 4.24 7.86 4.59
CA MET A 61 4.43 6.57 3.95
C MET A 61 4.96 5.57 4.98
N VAL A 62 4.41 4.35 5.01
CA VAL A 62 4.83 3.30 5.96
C VAL A 62 5.01 1.98 5.23
N LEU A 63 6.14 1.33 5.47
CA LEU A 63 6.42 -0.07 5.13
C LEU A 63 6.64 -0.82 6.45
N ASN A 64 5.97 -1.95 6.60
CA ASN A 64 6.07 -2.79 7.79
C ASN A 64 6.78 -4.09 7.44
N GLU A 65 7.74 -4.48 8.26
CA GLU A 65 8.48 -5.74 8.11
C GLU A 65 8.31 -6.60 9.36
N GLY A 66 7.89 -7.85 9.15
CA GLY A 66 7.74 -8.86 10.19
C GLY A 66 6.69 -8.55 11.28
N PRO A 67 6.62 -9.41 12.30
CA PRO A 67 5.64 -9.28 13.39
C PRO A 67 5.79 -8.00 14.21
N GLU A 68 7.03 -7.61 14.55
CA GLU A 68 7.30 -6.41 15.36
C GLU A 68 7.05 -5.10 14.60
N GLY A 69 7.20 -5.12 13.27
CA GLY A 69 6.81 -4.01 12.41
C GLY A 69 5.30 -3.94 12.16
N GLY A 70 4.51 -4.90 12.65
CA GLY A 70 3.05 -4.94 12.42
C GLY A 70 2.66 -5.32 10.99
N GLN A 71 3.46 -6.14 10.30
CA GLN A 71 3.12 -6.67 8.98
C GLN A 71 2.03 -7.74 9.08
N SER A 72 0.89 -7.51 8.41
CA SER A 72 -0.24 -8.45 8.40
C SER A 72 -0.30 -9.31 7.12
N VAL A 73 0.22 -8.81 6.01
CA VAL A 73 0.30 -9.50 4.71
C VAL A 73 1.77 -9.55 4.29
N TYR A 74 2.31 -10.75 4.10
CA TYR A 74 3.71 -11.00 3.75
C TYR A 74 3.94 -10.84 2.24
N HIS A 75 3.62 -9.64 1.75
CA HIS A 75 3.88 -9.11 0.42
C HIS A 75 4.13 -7.62 0.59
N VAL A 76 5.11 -7.03 -0.11
CA VAL A 76 5.42 -5.60 0.04
C VAL A 76 4.22 -4.75 -0.32
N HIS A 77 3.86 -3.84 0.58
CA HIS A 77 2.80 -2.89 0.36
C HIS A 77 3.10 -1.58 1.10
N LEU A 78 3.01 -0.46 0.38
CA LEU A 78 3.25 0.88 0.90
C LEU A 78 1.93 1.47 1.40
N HIS A 79 1.85 1.74 2.70
CA HIS A 79 0.72 2.48 3.27
C HIS A 79 0.92 3.99 3.06
N ILE A 80 -0.16 4.70 2.74
CA ILE A 80 -0.17 6.16 2.63
C ILE A 80 -1.27 6.70 3.55
N LEU A 81 -0.87 7.44 4.58
CA LEU A 81 -1.76 8.00 5.59
C LEU A 81 -1.75 9.52 5.51
N GLY A 82 -2.91 10.16 5.49
CA GLY A 82 -3.04 11.61 5.46
C GLY A 82 -4.47 12.07 5.76
N GLY A 83 -4.73 13.37 5.59
CA GLY A 83 -6.05 13.98 5.84
C GLY A 83 -6.28 14.39 7.29
N ARG A 84 -5.28 14.20 8.17
CA ARG A 84 -5.24 14.67 9.56
C ARG A 84 -3.79 14.82 10.03
N GLN A 85 -3.58 15.55 11.12
CA GLN A 85 -2.29 15.52 11.81
C GLN A 85 -1.99 14.10 12.31
N LEU A 86 -0.78 13.62 12.02
CA LEU A 86 -0.30 12.32 12.50
C LEU A 86 0.53 12.53 13.76
N GLY A 87 0.40 11.61 14.71
CA GLY A 87 1.15 11.61 15.96
C GLY A 87 2.60 11.13 15.78
N TRP A 88 3.36 11.28 16.88
CA TRP A 88 4.71 10.78 17.06
C TRP A 88 4.83 10.21 18.49
N PRO A 89 5.37 8.99 18.70
CA PRO A 89 5.94 8.07 17.69
C PRO A 89 4.89 7.53 16.70
N PRO A 90 5.31 7.01 15.54
CA PRO A 90 4.43 6.63 14.44
C PRO A 90 3.79 5.24 14.61
N GLY A 91 3.22 4.97 15.78
CA GLY A 91 2.85 3.62 16.21
C GLY A 91 3.83 3.14 17.28
#